data_AF-Q8ZZI0-F1
#
_entry.id   AF-Q8ZZI0-F1
#
_cell.length_a   1.000
_cell.length_b   1.000
_cell.length_c   1.000
_cell.angle_alpha   90.00
_cell.angle_beta   90.00
_cell.angle_gamma   90.00
#
_symmetry.space_group_name_H-M   'P 1'
#
loop_
_entity.id
_entity.type
_entity.pdbx_description
1 polymer ?
#
loop_
_entity_poly.entity_id
_entity_poly.type
_entity_poly.pdbx_seq_one_letter_code
_entity_poly.pdbx_strand_id
1 'polypeptide(L)'
;MRAWEAPLSLSDVRGGVREGGVPNGHKGPYYRRLAIGDCEIRNLEAFSVLTTPLQKMVLTAIEAGEGPAYLYPIFLRLRDYGVLICS
;
A
#
# COMPACT_ATOMS: atom_id res chain seq x y z
N MET A 1 30.60 -0.02 -9.53
CA MET A 1 30.78 1.01 -8.50
C MET A 1 29.39 1.43 -8.02
N ARG A 2 29.10 1.16 -6.75
CA ARG A 2 27.83 1.42 -6.04
C ARG A 2 27.74 2.91 -5.71
N ALA A 3 26.58 3.53 -5.93
CA ALA A 3 26.28 4.86 -5.38
C ALA A 3 24.78 5.19 -5.47
N TRP A 4 23.91 4.51 -4.70
CA TRP A 4 22.55 5.02 -4.43
C TRP A 4 22.22 4.87 -2.95
N GLU A 5 22.98 5.55 -2.09
CA GLU A 5 22.49 5.91 -0.76
C GLU A 5 21.61 7.16 -0.94
N ALA A 6 20.29 6.96 -0.95
CA ALA A 6 19.33 8.02 -0.73
C ALA A 6 18.81 7.86 0.70
N PRO A 7 18.82 8.94 1.52
CA PRO A 7 18.35 8.90 2.89
C PRO A 7 16.84 8.62 2.91
N LEU A 8 16.41 7.61 3.66
CA LEU A 8 15.04 7.23 4.02
C LEU A 8 13.98 8.29 3.63
N SER A 9 13.48 8.23 2.39
CA SER A 9 12.56 9.25 1.86
C SER A 9 11.57 8.64 0.87
N LEU A 10 10.32 8.55 1.34
CA LEU A 10 9.07 8.47 0.56
C LEU A 10 8.96 7.43 -0.57
N SER A 11 9.87 6.46 -0.66
CA SER A 11 9.99 5.54 -1.81
C SER A 11 9.44 4.14 -1.53
N ASP A 12 9.20 3.79 -0.27
CA ASP A 12 8.84 2.42 0.14
C ASP A 12 7.38 2.05 -0.21
N VAL A 13 6.50 3.05 -0.33
CA VAL A 13 5.25 2.88 -1.09
C VAL A 13 5.54 3.42 -2.47
N ARG A 14 6.15 2.60 -3.33
CA ARG A 14 6.37 2.91 -4.74
C ARG A 14 5.00 3.00 -5.41
N GLY A 15 4.34 4.14 -5.26
CA GLY A 15 2.98 4.43 -5.74
C GLY A 15 2.91 4.51 -7.25
N GLY A 16 3.30 3.44 -7.93
CA GLY A 16 3.10 3.23 -9.35
C GLY A 16 1.65 2.82 -9.54
N VAL A 17 0.86 3.74 -10.06
CA VAL A 17 -0.48 3.42 -10.53
C VAL A 17 -0.34 2.51 -11.75
N ARG A 18 -0.66 1.21 -11.60
CA ARG A 18 -0.74 0.28 -12.74
C ARG A 18 -2.20 0.21 -13.18
N GLU A 19 -2.45 0.40 -14.47
CA GLU A 19 -3.77 0.18 -15.05
C GLU A 19 -4.07 -1.31 -15.04
N GLY A 20 -5.02 -1.74 -14.18
CA GLY A 20 -5.58 -3.08 -14.23
C GLY A 20 -6.64 -3.15 -15.33
N GLY A 21 -6.43 -4.00 -16.33
CA GLY A 21 -7.42 -4.24 -17.39
C GLY A 21 -8.55 -5.15 -16.90
N VAL A 22 -9.79 -4.65 -16.92
CA VAL A 22 -10.99 -5.51 -16.85
C VAL A 22 -11.41 -5.91 -18.28
N PRO A 23 -11.89 -7.15 -18.50
CA PRO A 23 -12.16 -7.69 -19.84
C PRO A 23 -13.19 -6.89 -20.65
N ASN A 24 -14.00 -6.06 -19.99
CA ASN A 24 -15.06 -5.26 -20.61
C ASN A 24 -14.71 -3.78 -20.82
N GLY A 25 -13.46 -3.36 -20.63
CA GLY A 25 -13.02 -1.98 -20.89
C GLY A 25 -13.61 -0.90 -19.97
N HIS A 26 -14.36 -1.28 -18.92
CA HIS A 26 -14.90 -0.32 -17.95
C HIS A 26 -13.79 0.26 -17.06
N LYS A 27 -13.49 1.55 -17.25
CA LYS A 27 -12.63 2.32 -16.35
C LYS A 27 -13.41 2.77 -15.09
N GLY A 28 -13.84 1.82 -14.27
CA GLY A 28 -14.43 2.10 -12.95
C GLY A 28 -13.36 2.33 -11.87
N PRO A 29 -13.61 3.04 -10.75
CA PRO A 29 -12.59 3.46 -9.77
C PRO A 29 -11.67 2.34 -9.22
N TYR A 30 -12.03 1.08 -9.43
CA TYR A 30 -11.25 -0.13 -9.18
C TYR A 30 -10.18 -0.45 -10.24
N TYR A 31 -10.10 0.30 -11.36
CA TYR A 31 -9.12 0.11 -12.45
C TYR A 31 -7.71 0.50 -12.00
N ARG A 32 -7.63 1.35 -10.97
CA ARG A 32 -6.38 1.93 -10.49
C ARG A 32 -5.82 1.04 -9.39
N ARG A 33 -4.77 0.27 -9.70
CA ARG A 33 -4.01 -0.46 -8.69
C ARG A 33 -2.85 0.38 -8.18
N LEU A 34 -2.52 0.20 -6.92
CA LEU A 34 -1.37 0.74 -6.21
C LEU A 34 -0.40 -0.42 -6.01
N ALA A 35 0.83 -0.29 -6.51
CA ALA A 35 1.91 -1.18 -6.11
C ALA A 35 2.32 -0.88 -4.66
N ILE A 36 2.47 -1.93 -3.86
CA ILE A 36 2.85 -1.87 -2.45
C ILE A 36 4.20 -2.59 -2.36
N GLY A 37 5.19 -1.95 -1.74
CA GLY A 37 6.48 -2.58 -1.49
C GLY A 37 6.36 -3.73 -0.48
N ASP A 38 7.48 -4.35 -0.13
CA ASP A 38 7.50 -5.32 0.97
C ASP A 38 7.19 -4.58 2.27
N CYS A 39 5.93 -4.65 2.71
CA CYS A 39 5.42 -3.92 3.87
C CYS A 39 4.90 -4.88 4.94
N GLU A 40 5.12 -4.55 6.21
CA GLU A 40 4.70 -5.36 7.35
C GLU A 40 4.03 -4.50 8.42
N ILE A 41 3.10 -5.11 9.18
CA ILE A 41 2.42 -4.46 10.30
C ILE A 41 3.31 -4.58 11.54
N ARG A 42 3.80 -3.45 12.03
CA ARG A 42 4.66 -3.38 13.22
C ARG A 42 3.88 -3.16 14.52
N ASN A 43 2.77 -2.43 14.46
CA ASN A 43 1.94 -2.14 15.63
C ASN A 43 0.52 -2.68 15.45
N LEU A 44 0.29 -3.91 15.92
CA LEU A 44 -1.01 -4.60 15.85
C LEU A 44 -2.10 -3.89 16.66
N GLU A 45 -1.75 -3.27 17.78
CA GLU A 45 -2.70 -2.57 18.64
C GLU A 45 -3.26 -1.34 17.93
N ALA A 46 -2.40 -0.50 17.37
CA ALA A 46 -2.82 0.65 16.57
C ALA A 46 -3.53 0.24 15.28
N PHE A 47 -3.15 -0.88 14.67
CA PHE A 47 -3.84 -1.43 13.50
C PHE A 47 -5.28 -1.90 13.82
N SER A 48 -5.51 -2.41 15.03
CA SER A 48 -6.82 -2.90 15.47
C SER A 48 -7.90 -1.81 15.55
N VAL A 49 -7.49 -0.53 15.60
CA VAL A 49 -8.39 0.63 15.58
C VAL A 49 -9.11 0.78 14.24
N LEU A 50 -8.54 0.25 13.16
CA LEU A 50 -9.20 0.23 11.85
C LEU A 50 -10.44 -0.66 11.89
N THR A 51 -11.43 -0.36 11.05
CA THR A 51 -12.59 -1.24 10.91
C THR A 51 -12.17 -2.60 10.34
N THR A 52 -12.83 -3.68 10.75
CA THR A 52 -12.58 -5.04 10.26
C THR A 52 -12.49 -5.15 8.72
N PRO A 53 -13.36 -4.51 7.91
CA PRO A 53 -13.20 -4.54 6.45
C PRO A 53 -11.92 -3.85 5.97
N LEU A 54 -11.52 -2.75 6.61
CA LEU A 54 -10.29 -2.04 6.25
C LEU A 54 -9.05 -2.87 6.60
N GLN A 55 -9.06 -3.54 7.75
CA GLN A 55 -7.98 -4.44 8.16
C GLN A 55 -7.78 -5.55 7.12
N LYS A 56 -8.86 -6.21 6.71
CA LYS A 56 -8.81 -7.25 5.66
C LYS A 56 -8.27 -6.70 4.35
N MET A 57 -8.75 -5.55 3.90
CA MET A 57 -8.27 -4.94 2.65
C MET A 57 -6.79 -4.60 2.69
N VAL A 58 -6.29 -4.05 3.80
CA VAL A 58 -4.87 -3.72 3.95
C VAL A 58 -4.01 -4.98 3.98
N LEU A 59 -4.42 -6.01 4.74
CA LEU A 59 -3.71 -7.30 4.79
C LEU A 59 -3.63 -7.96 3.41
N THR A 60 -4.76 -8.08 2.71
CA THR A 60 -4.79 -8.65 1.36
C THR A 60 -3.92 -7.87 0.38
N ALA A 61 -3.88 -6.54 0.51
CA ALA A 61 -3.07 -5.69 -0.36
C ALA A 61 -1.56 -5.83 -0.08
N ILE A 62 -1.18 -6.01 1.20
CA ILE A 62 0.20 -6.32 1.60
C ILE A 62 0.62 -7.69 1.06
N GLU A 63 -0.18 -8.73 1.30
CA GLU A 63 0.09 -10.10 0.84
C GLU A 63 0.22 -10.20 -0.68
N ALA A 64 -0.55 -9.41 -1.42
CA ALA A 64 -0.51 -9.38 -2.87
C ALA A 64 0.62 -8.51 -3.45
N GLY A 65 1.26 -7.66 -2.64
CA GLY A 65 2.19 -6.61 -3.13
C GLY A 65 1.51 -5.54 -4.00
N GLU A 66 0.17 -5.54 -4.06
CA GLU A 66 -0.62 -4.55 -4.75
C GLU A 66 -2.05 -4.48 -4.19
N GLY A 67 -2.67 -3.30 -4.29
CA GLY A 67 -4.03 -3.11 -3.82
C GLY A 67 -4.78 -2.03 -4.59
N PRO A 68 -6.05 -1.79 -4.27
CA PRO A 68 -6.80 -0.69 -4.84
C PRO A 68 -6.16 0.67 -4.52
N ALA A 69 -6.08 1.58 -5.49
CA ALA A 69 -5.43 2.87 -5.29
C ALA A 69 -6.08 3.78 -4.24
N TYR A 70 -7.37 3.58 -3.93
CA TYR A 70 -8.03 4.30 -2.84
C TYR A 70 -7.47 3.94 -1.46
N LEU A 71 -6.70 2.85 -1.33
CA LEU A 71 -6.01 2.49 -0.09
C LEU A 71 -4.74 3.33 0.15
N TYR A 72 -4.21 4.01 -0.87
CA TYR A 72 -2.99 4.82 -0.76
C TYR A 72 -2.97 5.78 0.45
N PRO A 73 -3.99 6.63 0.69
CA PRO A 73 -4.01 7.53 1.85
C PRO A 73 -4.13 6.80 3.20
N ILE A 74 -4.54 5.53 3.20
CA ILE A 74 -4.56 4.69 4.41
C ILE A 74 -3.15 4.18 4.68
N PHE A 75 -2.48 3.60 3.68
CA PHE A 75 -1.10 3.14 3.79
C PHE A 75 -0.14 4.25 4.20
N LEU A 76 -0.28 5.45 3.63
CA LEU A 76 0.50 6.61 4.04
C LEU A 76 0.33 6.93 5.52
N ARG A 77 -0.92 7.03 6.00
CA ARG A 77 -1.20 7.31 7.41
C ARG A 77 -0.65 6.22 8.32
N LEU A 78 -0.86 4.96 7.98
CA LEU A 78 -0.33 3.84 8.78
C LEU A 78 1.19 3.87 8.86
N ARG A 79 1.88 4.25 7.79
CA ARG A 79 3.33 4.44 7.79
C ARG A 79 3.75 5.62 8.66
N ASP A 80 3.09 6.77 8.50
CA ASP A 80 3.43 8.00 9.23
C ASP A 80 3.22 7.84 10.74
N TYR A 81 2.24 7.03 11.16
CA TYR A 81 2.01 6.65 12.56
C TYR A 81 2.90 5.47 13.04
N GLY A 82 3.77 4.93 12.20
CA GLY A 82 4.64 3.80 12.54
C GLY A 82 3.91 2.47 12.75
N VAL A 83 2.65 2.37 12.28
CA VAL A 83 1.85 1.15 12.31
C VAL A 83 2.35 0.14 11.28
N LEU A 84 2.81 0.66 10.14
CA LEU A 84 3.28 -0.11 9.00
C LEU A 84 4.69 0.32 8.63
N ILE A 85 5.56 -0.64 8.34
CA ILE A 85 6.92 -0.43 7.85
C ILE A 85 7.03 -1.05 6.46
N CYS A 86 7.70 -0.37 5.52
CA CYS A 86 7.95 -0.88 4.17
C CYS A 86 9.45 -0.79 3.89
N SER A 87 9.98 -1.72 3.11
CA SER A 87 11.37 -1.77 2.64
C SER A 87 11.55 -1.61 1.13
#